data_AF-A0A2W6V273-F1
#
_entry.id   AF-A0A2W6V273-F1
#
_cell.length_a   1.000
_cell.length_b   1.000
_cell.length_c   1.000
_cell.angle_alpha   90.00
_cell.angle_beta   90.00
_cell.angle_gamma   90.00
#
_symmetry.space_group_name_H-M   'P 1'
#
loop_
_entity.id
_entity.type
_entity.pdbx_description
1 polymer ?
#
loop_
_entity_poly.entity_id
_entity_poly.type
_entity_poly.pdbx_seq_one_letter_code
_entity_poly.pdbx_strand_id
1 'polypeptide(L)'
;PITAGNGKRAGLVLAVDDDGPGIAEDNIAKVLQRGVRGDERVQGHGIGLSIVQDLIKAYRGELQVKRSEELGGARFEVTLPPGI
;
A
#
# COMPACT_ATOMS: atom_id res chain seq x y z
N PRO A 1 15.83 -12.44 38.55
CA PRO A 1 14.51 -12.37 37.89
C PRO A 1 14.60 -11.52 36.62
N ILE A 2 14.53 -12.15 35.43
CA ILE A 2 14.40 -11.43 34.17
C ILE A 2 12.90 -11.30 33.92
N THR A 3 12.39 -10.08 34.04
CA THR A 3 11.00 -9.76 33.70
C THR A 3 10.84 -10.02 32.20
N ALA A 4 10.10 -11.07 31.84
CA ALA A 4 9.69 -11.28 30.46
C ALA A 4 8.83 -10.07 30.07
N GLY A 5 9.41 -9.12 29.32
CA GLY A 5 8.63 -8.06 28.70
C GLY A 5 7.55 -8.73 27.87
N ASN A 6 6.30 -8.29 28.02
CA ASN A 6 5.19 -8.66 27.14
C ASN A 6 5.51 -8.17 25.72
N GLY A 7 6.41 -8.87 25.04
CA GLY A 7 7.03 -8.47 23.78
C GLY A 7 6.13 -8.80 22.60
N LYS A 8 4.92 -8.22 22.55
CA LYS A 8 4.22 -8.14 21.27
C LYS A 8 5.06 -7.23 20.38
N ARG A 9 5.59 -7.78 19.27
CA ARG A 9 6.28 -6.96 18.27
C ARG A 9 5.32 -5.87 17.79
N ALA A 10 5.79 -4.63 17.64
CA ALA A 10 4.96 -3.60 17.03
C ALA A 10 4.58 -4.00 15.60
N GLY A 11 3.43 -3.49 15.11
CA GLY A 11 3.09 -3.57 13.70
C GLY A 11 4.06 -2.77 12.83
N LEU A 12 3.88 -2.84 11.52
CA LEU A 12 4.75 -2.15 10.55
C LEU A 12 3.91 -1.23 9.66
N VAL A 13 4.36 0.01 9.48
CA VAL A 13 3.83 0.94 8.47
C VAL A 13 4.91 1.14 7.41
N LEU A 14 4.59 0.86 6.15
CA LEU A 14 5.44 1.13 5.00
C LEU A 14 4.76 2.14 4.09
N ALA A 15 5.50 3.11 3.56
CA ALA A 15 4.99 4.03 2.57
C ALA A 15 5.93 4.14 1.38
N VAL A 16 5.34 4.25 0.18
CA VAL A 16 6.04 4.57 -1.07
C VAL A 16 5.40 5.82 -1.64
N ASP A 17 6.21 6.85 -1.81
CA ASP A 17 5.83 8.14 -2.40
C ASP A 17 6.44 8.26 -3.81
N ASP A 18 5.70 8.86 -4.72
CA ASP A 18 6.19 9.26 -6.05
C ASP A 18 5.93 10.75 -6.32
N ASP A 19 6.63 11.28 -7.33
CA ASP A 19 6.56 12.66 -7.81
C ASP A 19 5.72 12.81 -9.10
N GLY A 20 4.88 11.81 -9.40
CA GLY A 20 4.00 11.81 -10.56
C GLY A 20 2.79 12.74 -10.42
N PRO A 21 1.81 12.65 -11.32
CA PRO A 21 0.60 13.49 -11.27
C PRO A 21 -0.33 13.16 -10.09
N GLY A 22 -0.07 12.07 -9.36
CA GLY A 22 -0.95 11.52 -8.34
C GLY A 22 -2.16 10.78 -8.91
N ILE A 23 -3.07 10.38 -8.02
CA ILE A 23 -4.31 9.68 -8.36
C ILE A 23 -5.49 10.50 -7.81
N ALA A 24 -6.42 10.87 -8.68
CA ALA A 24 -7.66 11.51 -8.26
C ALA A 24 -8.46 10.58 -7.32
N GLU A 25 -9.06 11.12 -6.26
CA GLU A 25 -9.74 10.33 -5.21
C GLU A 25 -10.78 9.34 -5.78
N ASP A 26 -11.60 9.81 -6.72
CA ASP A 26 -12.63 8.99 -7.40
C ASP A 26 -12.06 7.82 -8.24
N ASN A 27 -10.78 7.88 -8.57
CA ASN A 27 -10.08 6.85 -9.33
C ASN A 27 -9.29 5.88 -8.45
N ILE A 28 -9.08 6.17 -7.16
CA ILE A 28 -8.33 5.30 -6.24
C ILE A 28 -8.97 3.91 -6.16
N ALA A 29 -10.29 3.87 -5.95
CA ALA A 29 -11.02 2.61 -5.86
C ALA A 29 -10.90 1.77 -7.15
N LYS A 30 -10.82 2.43 -8.32
CA LYS A 30 -10.64 1.78 -9.61
C LYS A 30 -9.23 1.25 -9.78
N VAL A 31 -8.21 2.04 -9.43
CA VAL A 31 -6.81 1.61 -9.51
C VAL A 31 -6.55 0.40 -8.60
N LEU A 32 -7.24 0.34 -7.45
CA LEU A 32 -7.19 -0.81 -6.54
C LEU A 32 -8.01 -2.02 -7.00
N GLN A 33 -8.76 -1.96 -8.11
CA GLN A 33 -9.40 -3.17 -8.63
C GLN A 33 -8.37 -4.07 -9.32
N ARG A 34 -8.52 -5.38 -9.13
CA ARG A 34 -7.66 -6.36 -9.80
C ARG A 34 -7.74 -6.19 -11.31
N GLY A 35 -6.57 -6.06 -11.95
CA GLY A 35 -6.45 -5.98 -13.41
C GLY A 35 -6.82 -4.63 -14.04
N VAL A 36 -7.11 -3.59 -13.25
CA VAL A 36 -7.44 -2.25 -13.76
C VAL A 36 -6.17 -1.42 -13.97
N ARG A 37 -6.12 -0.70 -15.09
CA ARG A 37 -5.02 0.20 -15.48
C ARG A 37 -5.38 1.66 -15.17
N GLY A 38 -4.43 2.42 -14.63
CA GLY A 38 -4.55 3.88 -14.47
C GLY A 38 -4.15 4.67 -15.71
N ASP A 39 -3.26 4.12 -16.55
CA ASP A 39 -2.82 4.70 -17.82
C ASP A 39 -2.55 3.57 -18.83
N GLU A 40 -3.05 3.71 -20.05
CA GLU A 40 -2.95 2.70 -21.12
C GLU A 40 -1.65 2.81 -21.94
N ARG A 41 -0.78 3.79 -21.63
CA ARG A 41 0.37 4.16 -22.48
C ARG A 41 1.69 3.45 -22.17
N VAL A 42 1.80 2.72 -21.05
CA VAL A 42 3.04 2.03 -20.63
C VAL A 42 2.85 0.50 -20.74
N GLN A 43 3.80 -0.21 -21.37
CA GLN A 43 3.77 -1.67 -21.41
C GLN A 43 3.87 -2.27 -20.00
N GLY A 44 2.84 -3.05 -19.62
CA GLY A 44 2.80 -3.81 -18.37
C GLY A 44 1.43 -4.46 -18.19
N HIS A 45 1.38 -5.63 -17.55
CA HIS A 45 0.14 -6.42 -17.45
C HIS A 45 -0.86 -5.92 -16.38
N GLY A 46 -0.56 -4.83 -15.66
CA GLY A 46 -1.44 -4.33 -14.58
C GLY A 46 -1.50 -5.25 -13.35
N ILE A 47 -0.52 -6.13 -13.19
CA ILE A 47 -0.53 -7.20 -12.17
C ILE A 47 0.04 -6.72 -10.83
N GLY A 48 0.90 -5.68 -10.83
CA GLY A 48 1.66 -5.27 -9.65
C GLY A 48 0.78 -4.99 -8.43
N LEU A 49 -0.21 -4.11 -8.54
CA LEU A 49 -1.05 -3.74 -7.41
C LEU A 49 -2.00 -4.86 -6.96
N SER A 50 -2.39 -5.77 -7.86
CA SER A 50 -3.14 -6.97 -7.47
C SER A 50 -2.30 -7.92 -6.61
N ILE A 51 -1.01 -8.12 -6.92
CA ILE A 51 -0.10 -8.92 -6.09
C ILE A 51 0.06 -8.27 -4.72
N VAL A 52 0.29 -6.95 -4.68
CA VAL A 52 0.46 -6.19 -3.43
C VAL A 52 -0.77 -6.35 -2.54
N GLN A 53 -1.97 -6.21 -3.08
CA GLN A 53 -3.21 -6.41 -2.31
C GLN A 53 -3.36 -7.84 -1.78
N ASP A 54 -2.97 -8.84 -2.56
CA ASP A 54 -3.06 -10.24 -2.15
C ASP A 54 -2.10 -10.54 -1.00
N LEU A 55 -0.87 -10.01 -1.06
CA LEU A 55 0.10 -10.10 0.03
C LEU A 55 -0.42 -9.38 1.28
N ILE A 56 -0.86 -8.13 1.16
CA ILE A 56 -1.37 -7.34 2.28
C ILE A 56 -2.52 -8.06 2.97
N LYS A 57 -3.48 -8.61 2.21
CA LYS A 57 -4.59 -9.41 2.75
C LYS A 57 -4.11 -10.67 3.44
N ALA A 58 -3.14 -11.38 2.87
CA ALA A 58 -2.57 -12.58 3.48
C ALA A 58 -1.92 -12.29 4.86
N TYR A 59 -1.33 -11.10 5.02
CA TYR A 59 -0.77 -10.62 6.28
C TYR A 59 -1.76 -9.85 7.16
N ARG A 60 -3.06 -9.83 6.81
CA ARG A 60 -4.12 -9.07 7.51
C ARG A 60 -3.81 -7.58 7.67
N GLY A 61 -3.09 -7.04 6.70
CA GLY A 61 -2.78 -5.63 6.62
C GLY A 61 -3.83 -4.85 5.83
N GLU A 62 -3.57 -3.56 5.73
CA GLU A 62 -4.40 -2.59 5.00
C GLU A 62 -3.52 -1.77 4.04
N LEU A 63 -4.09 -1.41 2.88
CA LEU A 63 -3.49 -0.52 1.89
C LEU A 63 -4.33 0.75 1.80
N GLN A 64 -3.70 1.91 1.93
CA GLN A 64 -4.29 3.21 1.66
C GLN A 64 -3.52 3.90 0.54
N VAL A 65 -4.22 4.62 -0.31
CA VAL A 65 -3.62 5.47 -1.34
C VAL A 65 -4.03 6.91 -1.05
N LYS A 66 -3.07 7.82 -1.00
CA LYS A 66 -3.27 9.24 -0.71
C LYS A 66 -2.40 10.06 -1.66
N ARG A 67 -2.53 11.38 -1.61
CA ARG A 67 -1.55 12.28 -2.23
C ARG A 67 -0.28 12.35 -1.37
N SER A 68 0.89 12.34 -2.00
CA SER A 68 2.16 12.58 -1.31
C SER A 68 2.27 14.05 -0.92
N GLU A 69 2.45 14.33 0.38
CA GLU A 69 2.71 15.70 0.87
C GLU A 69 4.14 16.17 0.55
N GLU A 70 5.09 15.23 0.41
CA GLU A 70 6.51 15.53 0.18
C GLU A 70 6.84 15.66 -1.31
N LEU A 71 6.38 14.70 -2.13
CA LEU A 71 6.71 14.62 -3.56
C LEU A 71 5.58 15.10 -4.48
N GLY A 72 4.37 15.28 -3.96
CA GLY A 72 3.23 15.81 -4.72
C GLY A 72 2.50 14.82 -5.62
N GLY A 73 3.04 13.60 -5.83
CA GLY A 73 2.40 12.50 -6.56
C GLY A 73 1.54 11.60 -5.69
N ALA A 74 1.58 10.27 -5.89
CA ALA A 74 0.80 9.33 -5.07
C ALA A 74 1.63 8.79 -3.89
N ARG A 75 0.93 8.45 -2.81
CA ARG A 75 1.47 7.76 -1.63
C ARG A 75 0.70 6.46 -1.43
N PHE A 76 1.41 5.34 -1.47
CA PHE A 76 0.88 4.01 -1.15
C PHE A 76 1.35 3.61 0.25
N GLU A 77 0.42 3.52 1.19
CA GLU A 77 0.70 3.26 2.60
C GLU A 77 0.13 1.91 3.02
N VAL A 78 1.00 1.04 3.52
CA VAL A 78 0.67 -0.31 3.99
C VAL A 78 0.80 -0.37 5.50
N THR A 79 -0.25 -0.78 6.19
CA THR A 79 -0.22 -1.08 7.62
C THR A 79 -0.32 -2.59 7.83
N LEU A 80 0.66 -3.18 8.51
CA LEU A 80 0.67 -4.58 8.90
C LEU A 80 0.55 -4.70 10.44
N PRO A 81 -0.28 -5.62 10.95
CA PRO A 81 -0.39 -5.83 12.39
C PRO A 81 0.88 -6.45 12.99
N PRO A 82 1.05 -6.37 14.32
CA PRO A 82 1.99 -7.18 15.08
C PRO A 82 2.05 -8.64 14.62
N GLY A 83 3.26 -9.19 14.47
CA GLY A 83 3.44 -10.63 14.27
C GLY A 83 2.84 -11.43 15.43
N ILE A 84 2.21 -12.57 15.11
CA ILE A 84 1.70 -13.54 16.10
C ILE A 84 2.88 -14.22 16.81
#